data_AF-A0A1C4I9J0-F1
#
_entry.id   AF-A0A1C4I9J0-F1
#
_cell.length_a   1.000
_cell.length_b   1.000
_cell.length_c   1.000
_cell.angle_alpha   90.00
_cell.angle_beta   90.00
_cell.angle_gamma   90.00
#
_symmetry.space_group_name_H-M   'P 1'
#
loop_
_entity.id
_entity.type
_entity.pdbx_description
1 polymer ?
#
loop_
_entity_poly.entity_id
_entity_poly.type
_entity_poly.pdbx_seq_one_letter_code
_entity_poly.pdbx_strand_id
1 'polypeptide(L)'
;MHSTHLIVQAIRFLHSRNNRARAHHTPRFAYLFAPAPDGKVPLEETIQEDLHDYLDGNLENADIEVTDRSGDRADIEVRFPGFTAVIECRRTKGRSPRKGLRSYLGQAVAYQAGGITLGMPVILDLTPKPSWITNFRDDMWADHIPSPVPEQRDRWAVVVRVPGNRTSPYDMTTPAPAQ
;
A
#
# COMPACT_ATOMS: atom_id res chain seq x y z
N MET A 1 -19.45 1.72 9.04
CA MET A 1 -19.46 2.64 7.87
C MET A 1 -18.09 3.30 7.64
N HIS A 2 -17.41 3.83 8.66
CA HIS A 2 -16.12 4.50 8.53
C HIS A 2 -14.97 3.63 7.96
N SER A 3 -14.84 2.37 8.38
CA SER A 3 -13.83 1.44 7.82
C SER A 3 -14.04 1.18 6.32
N THR A 4 -15.29 1.14 5.87
CA THR A 4 -15.62 1.07 4.43
C THR A 4 -15.15 2.32 3.70
N HIS A 5 -15.27 3.50 4.31
CA HIS A 5 -14.79 4.75 3.72
C HIS A 5 -13.26 4.70 3.51
N LEU A 6 -12.50 4.29 4.52
CA LEU A 6 -11.05 4.13 4.39
C LEU A 6 -10.66 3.16 3.26
N ILE A 7 -11.34 2.01 3.18
CA ILE A 7 -11.11 1.03 2.11
C ILE A 7 -11.44 1.62 0.72
N VAL A 8 -12.53 2.37 0.59
CA VAL A 8 -12.88 3.04 -0.68
C VAL A 8 -11.80 4.06 -1.08
N GLN A 9 -11.25 4.82 -0.14
CA GLN A 9 -10.16 5.75 -0.44
C GLN A 9 -8.87 5.02 -0.80
N ALA A 10 -8.57 3.89 -0.17
CA ALA A 10 -7.43 3.05 -0.58
C ALA A 10 -7.60 2.51 -2.02
N ILE A 11 -8.81 2.10 -2.42
CA ILE A 11 -9.12 1.69 -3.80
C ILE A 11 -8.89 2.86 -4.77
N ARG A 12 -9.43 4.04 -4.45
CA ARG A 12 -9.29 5.24 -5.29
C ARG A 12 -7.85 5.72 -5.37
N PHE A 13 -7.11 5.65 -4.27
CA PHE A 13 -5.68 5.90 -4.22
C PHE A 13 -4.94 5.00 -5.19
N LEU A 14 -5.12 3.67 -5.07
CA LEU A 14 -4.46 2.69 -5.91
C LEU A 14 -4.83 2.87 -7.39
N HIS A 15 -6.11 3.12 -7.69
CA HIS A 15 -6.58 3.39 -9.03
C HIS A 15 -5.93 4.66 -9.61
N SER A 16 -5.85 5.74 -8.84
CA SER A 16 -5.19 6.99 -9.25
C SER A 16 -3.71 6.77 -9.59
N ARG A 17 -2.98 6.02 -8.75
CA ARG A 17 -1.54 5.75 -8.97
C ARG A 17 -1.30 4.84 -10.17
N ASN A 18 -2.19 3.89 -10.40
CA ASN A 18 -2.16 3.05 -11.59
C ASN A 18 -2.43 3.82 -12.89
N ASN A 19 -3.30 4.82 -12.88
CA ASN A 19 -3.68 5.56 -14.10
C ASN A 19 -2.84 6.82 -14.37
N ARG A 20 -1.82 7.08 -13.56
CA ARG A 20 -0.88 8.18 -13.78
C ARG A 20 0.08 7.87 -14.93
N ALA A 21 0.21 8.80 -15.88
CA ALA A 21 1.05 8.71 -17.07
C ALA A 21 2.31 9.60 -17.00
N ARG A 22 3.48 9.02 -17.34
CA ARG A 22 4.82 9.62 -17.16
C ARG A 22 4.95 11.09 -17.57
N ALA A 23 4.30 11.48 -18.68
CA ALA A 23 4.39 12.80 -19.30
C ALA A 23 3.80 13.95 -18.46
N HIS A 24 2.97 13.66 -17.44
CA HIS A 24 2.24 14.68 -16.68
C HIS A 24 2.62 14.70 -15.19
N HIS A 25 3.87 14.35 -14.85
CA HIS A 25 4.25 14.17 -13.45
C HIS A 25 5.14 15.27 -12.90
N THR A 26 4.66 15.84 -11.79
CA THR A 26 5.49 16.52 -10.82
C THR A 26 6.50 15.54 -10.21
N PRO A 27 7.68 16.00 -9.74
CA PRO A 27 8.71 15.15 -9.10
C PRO A 27 8.16 14.19 -8.03
N ARG A 28 7.11 14.61 -7.34
CA ARG A 28 6.35 13.84 -6.33
C ARG A 28 5.92 12.44 -6.77
N PHE A 29 5.59 12.21 -8.05
CA PHE A 29 5.09 10.91 -8.53
C PHE A 29 6.12 10.11 -9.34
N ALA A 30 7.38 10.56 -9.36
CA ALA A 30 8.45 9.90 -10.11
C ALA A 30 8.65 8.44 -9.69
N TYR A 31 8.42 8.11 -8.41
CA TYR A 31 8.56 6.76 -7.85
C TYR A 31 7.66 5.70 -8.50
N LEU A 32 6.58 6.12 -9.18
CA LEU A 32 5.69 5.22 -9.91
C LEU A 32 6.34 4.63 -11.17
N PHE A 33 7.47 5.17 -11.60
CA PHE A 33 8.13 4.80 -12.84
C PHE A 33 9.57 4.40 -12.61
N ALA A 34 10.12 3.66 -13.57
CA ALA A 34 11.51 3.27 -13.50
C ALA A 34 12.44 4.50 -13.47
N PRO A 35 13.36 4.57 -12.49
CA PRO A 35 14.29 5.69 -12.41
C PRO A 35 15.22 5.70 -13.63
N ALA A 36 15.86 6.84 -13.87
CA ALA A 36 17.04 6.86 -14.73
C ALA A 36 18.12 5.90 -14.18
N PRO A 37 19.11 5.47 -14.99
CA PRO A 37 20.14 4.51 -14.57
C PRO A 37 20.87 4.85 -13.26
N ASP A 38 20.97 6.13 -12.92
CA ASP A 38 21.60 6.70 -11.71
C ASP A 38 20.59 7.26 -10.70
N GLY A 39 19.30 7.06 -10.94
CA GLY A 39 18.24 7.59 -10.11
C GLY A 39 18.12 6.89 -8.77
N LYS A 40 17.76 7.65 -7.73
CA LYS A 40 17.56 7.12 -6.38
C LYS A 40 16.39 6.15 -6.34
N VAL A 41 16.58 5.02 -5.67
CA VAL A 41 15.50 4.06 -5.40
C VAL A 41 14.57 4.65 -4.34
N PRO A 42 13.25 4.74 -4.60
CA PRO A 42 12.29 5.25 -3.63
C PRO A 42 12.37 4.55 -2.27
N LEU A 43 12.19 5.32 -1.22
CA LEU A 43 12.12 4.83 0.16
C LEU A 43 10.68 4.51 0.52
N GLU A 44 10.49 3.89 1.67
CA GLU A 44 9.17 3.60 2.25
C GLU A 44 8.41 4.89 2.56
N GLU A 45 9.12 5.89 3.12
CA GLU A 45 8.60 7.24 3.38
C GLU A 45 7.95 7.86 2.13
N THR A 46 8.42 7.53 0.93
CA THR A 46 7.83 8.05 -0.32
C THR A 46 6.37 7.64 -0.52
N ILE A 47 6.00 6.38 -0.22
CA ILE A 47 4.59 5.96 -0.35
C ILE A 47 3.77 6.40 0.86
N GLN A 48 4.39 6.51 2.03
CA GLN A 48 3.78 7.02 3.24
C GLN A 48 3.34 8.47 3.08
N GLU A 49 4.22 9.37 2.66
CA GLU A 49 3.90 10.78 2.42
C GLU A 49 2.83 10.96 1.33
N ASP A 50 2.91 10.19 0.24
CA ASP A 50 1.92 10.27 -0.83
C ASP A 50 0.53 9.78 -0.38
N LEU A 51 0.48 8.72 0.43
CA LEU A 51 -0.76 8.21 0.98
C LEU A 51 -1.33 9.15 2.03
N HIS A 52 -0.51 9.65 2.96
CA HIS A 52 -0.89 10.63 3.97
C HIS A 52 -1.61 11.82 3.33
N ASP A 53 -0.95 12.52 2.41
CA ASP A 53 -1.53 13.73 1.79
C ASP A 53 -2.78 13.42 0.96
N TYR A 54 -2.85 12.23 0.35
CA TYR A 54 -4.06 11.81 -0.33
C TYR A 54 -5.21 11.61 0.65
N LEU A 55 -4.98 10.91 1.75
CA LEU A 55 -6.00 10.65 2.75
C LEU A 55 -6.42 11.94 3.44
N ASP A 56 -5.49 12.80 3.83
CA ASP A 56 -5.75 14.11 4.44
C ASP A 56 -6.66 14.98 3.55
N GLY A 57 -6.42 14.97 2.24
CA GLY A 57 -7.26 15.69 1.28
C GLY A 57 -8.58 14.99 0.88
N ASN A 58 -8.82 13.74 1.28
CA ASN A 58 -9.99 12.96 0.80
C ASN A 58 -10.78 12.25 1.91
N LEU A 59 -10.35 12.29 3.16
CA LEU A 59 -11.03 11.76 4.34
C LEU A 59 -11.42 12.89 5.29
N GLU A 60 -12.45 13.65 4.92
CA GLU A 60 -12.90 14.83 5.67
C GLU A 60 -13.36 14.56 7.12
N ASN A 61 -13.66 13.30 7.46
CA ASN A 61 -14.17 12.89 8.78
C ASN A 61 -13.13 12.08 9.60
N ALA A 62 -11.84 12.22 9.28
CA ALA A 62 -10.78 11.55 10.02
C ALA A 62 -9.56 12.46 10.20
N ASP A 63 -8.92 12.38 11.37
CA ASP A 63 -7.60 12.96 11.57
C ASP A 63 -6.55 11.98 11.06
N ILE A 64 -5.65 12.45 10.20
CA ILE A 64 -4.58 11.65 9.62
C ILE A 64 -3.25 12.14 10.20
N GLU A 65 -2.49 11.25 10.83
CA GLU A 65 -1.19 11.59 11.40
C GLU A 65 -0.13 10.59 10.94
N VAL A 66 1.03 11.12 10.53
CA VAL A 66 2.26 10.33 10.40
C VAL A 66 2.89 10.18 11.78
N THR A 67 2.92 8.96 12.31
CA THR A 67 3.29 8.70 13.71
C THR A 67 4.73 8.24 13.93
N ASP A 68 5.48 7.93 12.86
CA ASP A 68 6.88 7.51 13.00
C ASP A 68 7.82 7.99 11.89
N ARG A 69 9.02 8.41 12.31
CA ARG A 69 10.24 8.59 11.49
C ARG A 69 11.45 7.83 12.06
N SER A 70 11.26 7.02 13.11
CA SER A 70 12.28 6.57 14.06
C SER A 70 12.18 5.10 14.53
N GLY A 71 11.18 4.32 14.10
CA GLY A 71 11.27 2.86 13.97
C GLY A 71 10.51 1.97 14.97
N ASP A 72 9.51 2.47 15.70
CA ASP A 72 8.74 1.69 16.67
C ASP A 72 7.22 2.02 16.73
N ARG A 73 6.69 2.88 15.84
CA ARG A 73 5.25 3.23 15.76
C ARG A 73 4.66 2.92 14.37
N ALA A 74 3.34 3.00 14.27
CA ALA A 74 2.61 2.93 13.01
C ALA A 74 3.12 3.99 12.01
N ASP A 75 2.99 3.73 10.70
CA ASP A 75 3.41 4.71 9.69
C ASP A 75 2.37 5.82 9.51
N ILE A 76 1.08 5.46 9.49
CA ILE A 76 -0.05 6.40 9.44
C ILE A 76 -1.17 5.91 10.37
N GLU A 77 -1.64 6.81 11.23
CA GLU A 77 -2.88 6.63 11.99
C GLU A 77 -4.03 7.41 11.32
N VAL A 78 -5.16 6.73 11.14
CA VAL A 78 -6.41 7.32 10.66
C VAL A 78 -7.42 7.24 11.79
N ARG A 79 -7.71 8.38 12.42
CA ARG A 79 -8.58 8.46 13.60
C ARG A 79 -9.99 8.88 13.19
N PHE A 80 -10.94 7.98 13.39
CA PHE A 80 -12.37 8.25 13.23
C PHE A 80 -13.03 8.42 14.60
N PRO A 81 -14.24 8.99 14.68
CA PRO A 81 -15.03 8.94 15.90
C PRO A 81 -15.22 7.50 16.39
N GLY A 82 -14.61 7.19 17.53
CA GLY A 82 -14.74 5.90 18.23
C GLY A 82 -13.72 4.82 17.86
N PHE A 83 -12.84 5.02 16.86
CA PHE A 83 -11.76 4.07 16.60
C PHE A 83 -10.62 4.65 15.76
N THR A 84 -9.44 4.05 15.87
CA THR A 84 -8.27 4.33 15.04
C THR A 84 -8.00 3.13 14.13
N ALA A 85 -7.73 3.41 12.85
CA ALA A 85 -7.17 2.44 11.91
C ALA A 85 -5.68 2.76 11.70
N VAL A 86 -4.88 1.70 11.58
CA VAL A 86 -3.43 1.80 11.37
C VAL A 86 -3.10 1.31 9.96
N ILE A 87 -2.25 2.09 9.28
CA ILE A 87 -1.69 1.76 7.98
C ILE A 87 -0.18 1.60 8.13
N GLU A 88 0.33 0.49 7.61
CA GLU A 88 1.76 0.16 7.58
C GLU A 88 2.25 0.27 6.15
N CYS A 89 3.14 1.21 5.87
CA CYS A 89 3.76 1.38 4.58
C CYS A 89 5.02 0.51 4.50
N ARG A 90 5.20 -0.29 3.45
CA ARG A 90 6.43 -1.06 3.22
C ARG A 90 6.90 -0.90 1.80
N ARG A 91 8.18 -1.17 1.51
CA ARG A 91 8.66 -1.34 0.13
C ARG A 91 9.25 -2.72 -0.12
N THR A 92 9.11 -3.20 -1.35
CA THR A 92 9.82 -4.37 -1.84
C THR A 92 10.55 -4.08 -3.15
N LYS A 93 11.71 -4.71 -3.36
CA LYS A 93 12.51 -4.61 -4.59
C LYS A 93 12.55 -5.92 -5.38
N GLY A 94 12.14 -7.01 -4.75
CA GLY A 94 12.17 -8.35 -5.34
C GLY A 94 10.76 -8.91 -5.48
N ARG A 95 10.65 -10.02 -6.21
CA ARG A 95 9.35 -10.67 -6.45
C ARG A 95 8.69 -11.01 -5.12
N SER A 96 7.62 -10.29 -4.79
CA SER A 96 6.82 -10.53 -3.58
C SER A 96 5.45 -11.07 -3.98
N PRO A 97 5.31 -12.41 -4.14
CA PRO A 97 3.99 -13.01 -4.34
C PRO A 97 3.11 -12.74 -3.11
N ARG A 98 1.78 -12.87 -3.25
CA ARG A 98 0.84 -12.65 -2.13
C ARG A 98 1.26 -13.39 -0.85
N LYS A 99 1.69 -14.65 -0.97
CA LYS A 99 2.22 -15.44 0.16
C LYS A 99 3.43 -14.78 0.85
N GLY A 100 4.33 -14.18 0.08
CA GLY A 100 5.50 -13.48 0.61
C GLY A 100 5.15 -12.17 1.31
N LEU A 101 4.05 -11.51 0.92
CA LEU A 101 3.56 -10.29 1.57
C LEU A 101 2.85 -10.56 2.90
N ARG A 102 2.54 -11.83 3.20
CA ARG A 102 1.96 -12.21 4.50
C ARG A 102 2.89 -11.92 5.69
N SER A 103 4.19 -11.79 5.47
CA SER A 103 5.14 -11.39 6.52
C SER A 103 4.84 -10.00 7.10
N TYR A 104 4.23 -9.11 6.32
CA TYR A 104 3.85 -7.77 6.77
C TYR A 104 2.56 -7.75 7.61
N LEU A 105 1.81 -8.85 7.63
CA LEU A 105 0.54 -8.93 8.36
C LEU A 105 0.76 -8.87 9.87
N GLY A 106 1.84 -9.47 10.38
CA GLY A 106 2.10 -9.54 11.82
C GLY A 106 2.15 -8.17 12.50
N GLN A 107 2.84 -7.21 11.88
CA GLN A 107 2.90 -5.82 12.36
C GLN A 107 1.54 -5.12 12.22
N ALA A 108 0.93 -5.19 11.03
CA ALA A 108 -0.35 -4.53 10.76
C ALA A 108 -1.49 -5.03 11.67
N VAL A 109 -1.45 -6.29 12.11
CA VAL A 109 -2.47 -6.83 13.02
C VAL A 109 -2.14 -6.65 14.50
N ALA A 110 -0.90 -6.36 14.88
CA ALA A 110 -0.50 -6.17 16.27
C ALA A 110 -1.27 -5.00 16.91
N TYR A 111 -1.41 -3.89 16.17
CA TYR A 111 -2.15 -2.70 16.62
C TYR A 111 -3.66 -2.91 16.81
N GLN A 112 -4.21 -4.01 16.30
CA GLN A 112 -5.63 -4.33 16.47
C GLN A 112 -5.98 -4.81 17.88
N ALA A 113 -4.98 -5.10 18.73
CA ALA A 113 -5.22 -5.50 20.11
C ALA A 113 -5.99 -4.44 20.92
N GLY A 114 -5.85 -3.16 20.59
CA GLY A 114 -6.55 -2.04 21.23
C GLY A 114 -7.56 -1.30 20.33
N GLY A 115 -7.81 -1.79 19.12
CA GLY A 115 -8.57 -1.07 18.09
C GLY A 115 -9.51 -1.96 17.28
N ILE A 116 -9.83 -1.54 16.05
CA ILE A 116 -10.61 -2.38 15.13
C ILE A 116 -9.78 -3.56 14.62
N THR A 117 -10.43 -4.69 14.31
CA THR A 117 -9.78 -5.90 13.77
C THR A 117 -9.47 -5.79 12.27
N LEU A 118 -8.98 -4.64 11.82
CA LEU A 118 -8.62 -4.34 10.43
C LEU A 118 -7.28 -3.59 10.38
N GLY A 119 -6.30 -4.17 9.68
CA GLY A 119 -4.99 -3.59 9.42
C GLY A 119 -4.83 -3.32 7.93
N MET A 120 -4.01 -2.34 7.56
CA MET A 120 -3.84 -1.98 6.15
C MET A 120 -2.36 -1.85 5.78
N PRO A 121 -1.70 -2.95 5.40
CA PRO A 121 -0.37 -2.85 4.82
C PRO A 121 -0.45 -2.31 3.40
N VAL A 122 0.30 -1.23 3.13
CA VAL A 122 0.44 -0.58 1.84
C VAL A 122 1.88 -0.79 1.35
N ILE A 123 2.05 -1.57 0.29
CA ILE A 123 3.37 -1.99 -0.19
C ILE A 123 3.69 -1.29 -1.50
N LEU A 124 4.74 -0.48 -1.51
CA LEU A 124 5.36 0.01 -2.73
C LEU A 124 6.18 -1.10 -3.40
N ASP A 125 5.67 -1.64 -4.49
CA ASP A 125 6.34 -2.68 -5.27
C ASP A 125 7.28 -2.06 -6.32
N LEU A 126 8.57 -2.07 -6.01
CA LEU A 126 9.65 -1.61 -6.87
C LEU A 126 10.29 -2.73 -7.70
N THR A 127 9.70 -3.92 -7.73
CA THR A 127 10.14 -5.00 -8.66
C THR A 127 10.14 -4.45 -10.08
N PRO A 128 11.19 -4.67 -10.89
CA PRO A 128 11.20 -4.29 -12.29
C PRO A 128 10.01 -4.90 -13.04
N LYS A 129 9.33 -4.08 -13.87
CA LYS A 129 8.14 -4.49 -14.64
C LYS A 129 8.37 -4.34 -16.16
N PRO A 130 9.38 -5.04 -16.75
CA PRO A 130 9.75 -4.83 -18.15
C PRO A 130 8.70 -5.34 -19.15
N SER A 131 7.83 -6.26 -18.75
CA SER A 131 6.91 -6.96 -19.66
C SER A 131 5.47 -7.06 -19.18
N TRP A 132 5.21 -6.78 -17.90
CA TRP A 132 3.88 -6.95 -17.32
C TRP A 132 3.67 -6.02 -16.13
N ILE A 133 2.53 -5.32 -16.15
CA ILE A 133 2.00 -4.60 -15.00
C ILE A 133 0.73 -5.33 -14.57
N THR A 134 0.62 -5.59 -13.27
CA THR A 134 -0.55 -6.21 -12.66
C THR A 134 -1.79 -5.34 -12.81
N ASN A 135 -2.95 -5.98 -12.94
CA ASN A 135 -4.21 -5.25 -12.85
C ASN A 135 -4.38 -4.75 -11.40
N PHE A 136 -4.91 -3.53 -11.21
CA PHE A 136 -5.12 -3.00 -9.86
C PHE A 136 -6.01 -3.89 -8.98
N ARG A 137 -6.89 -4.71 -9.58
CA ARG A 137 -7.70 -5.71 -8.88
C ARG A 137 -6.87 -6.85 -8.30
N ASP A 138 -5.72 -7.15 -8.88
CA ASP A 138 -4.77 -8.13 -8.35
C ASP A 138 -3.87 -7.55 -7.26
N ASP A 139 -3.78 -6.23 -7.22
CA ASP A 139 -2.96 -5.41 -6.33
C ASP A 139 -3.68 -4.99 -5.05
N MET A 140 -4.91 -5.43 -4.83
CA MET A 140 -5.60 -5.23 -3.56
C MET A 140 -6.43 -6.45 -3.18
N TRP A 141 -6.30 -6.93 -1.95
CA TRP A 141 -7.07 -8.06 -1.44
C TRP A 141 -7.23 -8.00 0.08
N ALA A 142 -8.19 -8.75 0.60
CA ALA A 142 -8.34 -8.96 2.04
C ALA A 142 -7.74 -10.33 2.42
N ASP A 143 -6.93 -10.34 3.47
CA ASP A 143 -6.43 -11.54 4.12
C ASP A 143 -7.18 -11.75 5.45
N HIS A 144 -7.74 -12.96 5.60
CA HIS A 144 -8.30 -13.45 6.85
C HIS A 144 -7.19 -14.08 7.70
N ILE A 145 -7.14 -13.73 8.98
CA ILE A 145 -6.10 -14.15 9.91
C ILE A 145 -6.80 -14.75 11.12
N PRO A 146 -6.91 -16.10 11.18
CA PRO A 146 -7.52 -16.78 12.31
C PRO A 146 -6.79 -16.45 13.61
N SER A 147 -7.56 -16.27 14.68
CA SER A 147 -7.00 -16.18 16.02
C SER A 147 -6.32 -17.51 16.40
N PRO A 148 -5.11 -17.48 16.98
CA PRO A 148 -4.52 -18.69 17.56
C PRO A 148 -5.19 -19.12 18.88
N VAL A 149 -6.05 -18.27 19.46
CA VAL A 149 -6.80 -18.52 20.70
C VAL A 149 -8.29 -18.63 20.36
N PRO A 150 -8.96 -19.77 20.63
CA PRO A 150 -10.34 -20.03 20.19
C PRO A 150 -11.38 -18.98 20.61
N GLU A 151 -11.20 -18.35 21.76
CA GLU A 151 -12.14 -17.39 22.35
C GLU A 151 -11.90 -15.95 21.87
N GLN A 152 -10.82 -15.71 21.13
CA GLN A 152 -10.48 -14.39 20.60
C GLN A 152 -10.98 -14.23 19.16
N ARG A 153 -11.26 -12.98 18.78
CA ARG A 153 -11.71 -12.66 17.43
C ARG A 153 -10.58 -12.79 16.42
N ASP A 154 -10.94 -13.31 15.26
CA ASP A 154 -10.10 -13.25 14.06
C ASP A 154 -9.79 -11.80 13.67
N ARG A 155 -8.68 -11.67 12.94
CA ARG A 155 -8.18 -10.41 12.42
C ARG A 155 -8.26 -10.38 10.91
N TRP A 156 -8.37 -9.17 10.37
CA TRP A 156 -8.37 -8.95 8.93
C TRP A 156 -7.29 -7.94 8.56
N ALA A 157 -6.75 -8.11 7.36
CA ALA A 157 -5.91 -7.12 6.75
C ALA A 157 -6.36 -6.84 5.32
N VAL A 158 -6.36 -5.58 4.92
CA VAL A 158 -6.54 -5.18 3.52
C VAL A 158 -5.18 -4.78 2.98
N VAL A 159 -4.62 -5.64 2.14
CA VAL A 159 -3.33 -5.41 1.52
C VAL A 159 -3.51 -4.56 0.28
N VAL A 160 -2.73 -3.49 0.16
CA VAL A 160 -2.70 -2.60 -1.01
C VAL A 160 -1.29 -2.60 -1.57
N ARG A 161 -1.11 -3.09 -2.79
CA ARG A 161 0.18 -3.11 -3.49
C ARG A 161 0.21 -2.01 -4.54
N VAL A 162 1.07 -1.01 -4.36
CA VAL A 162 1.20 0.10 -5.29
C VAL A 162 2.32 -0.21 -6.28
N PRO A 163 2.04 -0.35 -7.59
CA PRO A 163 3.07 -0.68 -8.56
C PRO A 163 3.94 0.54 -8.85
N GLY A 164 5.12 0.58 -8.23
CA GLY A 164 6.21 1.48 -8.60
C GLY A 164 7.07 0.90 -9.72
N ASN A 165 8.13 1.63 -10.10
CA ASN A 165 9.12 1.16 -11.07
C ASN A 165 8.52 0.69 -12.42
N ARG A 166 7.40 1.28 -12.84
CA ARG A 166 6.75 0.94 -14.10
C ARG A 166 7.55 1.47 -15.28
N THR A 167 7.75 0.65 -16.30
CA THR A 167 8.28 1.10 -17.59
C THR A 167 7.18 1.77 -18.41
N SER A 168 7.55 2.53 -19.43
CA SER A 168 6.57 3.04 -20.39
C SER A 168 5.92 1.85 -21.13
N PRO A 169 4.62 1.89 -21.46
CA PRO A 169 4.03 0.89 -22.35
C PRO A 169 4.77 0.76 -23.69
N TYR A 170 5.39 1.83 -24.18
CA TYR A 170 6.22 1.81 -25.39
C TYR A 170 7.47 0.93 -25.24
N ASP A 171 8.01 0.82 -24.03
CA ASP A 171 9.22 0.06 -23.72
C ASP A 171 8.91 -1.37 -23.24
N MET A 172 7.63 -1.77 -23.18
CA MET A 172 7.23 -3.08 -22.68
C MET A 172 7.37 -4.16 -23.74
N THR A 173 7.90 -5.31 -23.33
CA THR A 173 7.90 -6.52 -24.16
C THR A 173 6.68 -7.39 -23.84
N THR A 174 6.03 -7.93 -24.87
CA THR A 174 4.95 -8.90 -24.66
C THR A 174 5.52 -10.16 -23.99
N PRO A 175 4.98 -10.61 -22.84
CA PRO A 175 5.45 -11.84 -22.20
C PRO A 175 5.23 -13.06 -23.11
N ALA A 176 6.16 -14.01 -23.06
CA ALA A 176 5.92 -15.34 -23.61
C ALA A 176 4.81 -16.06 -22.81
N PRO A 177 4.01 -16.94 -23.43
CA PRO A 177 3.07 -17.78 -22.71
C PRO A 177 3.77 -18.57 -21.60
N ALA A 178 3.14 -18.67 -20.43
CA ALA A 178 3.63 -19.57 -19.38
C ALA A 178 3.57 -21.01 -19.89
N GLN A 179 4.68 -21.75 -19.73
CA GLN A 179 4.72 -23.20 -19.94
C GLN A 179 4.08 -23.92 -18.75
#